data_AF-A0A212JCY2-F1
#
_entry.id   AF-A0A212JCY2-F1
#
_cell.length_a   1.000
_cell.length_b   1.000
_cell.length_c   1.000
_cell.angle_alpha   90.00
_cell.angle_beta   90.00
_cell.angle_gamma   90.00
#
_symmetry.space_group_name_H-M   'P 1'
#
loop_
_entity.id
_entity.type
_entity.pdbx_description
1 polymer ?
#
loop_
_entity_poly.entity_id
_entity_poly.type
_entity_poly.pdbx_seq_one_letter_code
_entity_poly.pdbx_strand_id
1 'polypeptide(L)'
;MDVNNYSNLEQIRLDQGADKCREAFSQLFQREPWRAIGLMNDSAFTFPCLYILLGQIEELHIKRHLNQRNAIAVEIINQIRLPGAAEVNYLASKQDSAQPILKWILETGAVEEIPEDDYEEIMEVAVSVLINTYGDREILPLVAELIFKRNRKGRYIHDLVFALFRIGDPQVLKLIVEHIRSSDAKDAKLAAELLNIDEPGGGEERCEKYLSWLNENEPYLYFTGECFQYASRPTFAAVDLERKGREEGKI
;
A
#
# COMPACT_ATOMS: atom_id res chain seq x y z
N MET A 1 26.60 19.46 -24.77
CA MET A 1 26.28 18.28 -23.94
C MET A 1 24.92 17.77 -24.40
N ASP A 2 24.78 16.45 -24.43
CA ASP A 2 24.14 15.74 -25.53
C ASP A 2 22.63 15.89 -25.69
N VAL A 3 22.25 16.00 -26.96
CA VAL A 3 20.90 15.90 -27.49
C VAL A 3 20.65 14.42 -27.78
N ASN A 4 19.75 13.78 -27.03
CA ASN A 4 19.14 12.44 -27.25
C ASN A 4 19.36 11.41 -26.13
N ASN A 5 18.72 11.59 -24.97
CA ASN A 5 18.41 10.43 -24.10
C ASN A 5 17.08 10.54 -23.35
N TYR A 6 16.10 11.29 -23.87
CA TYR A 6 14.75 11.39 -23.29
C TYR A 6 13.86 10.17 -23.59
N SER A 7 14.43 8.97 -23.81
CA SER A 7 13.63 7.81 -24.25
C SER A 7 12.74 7.25 -23.15
N ASN A 8 13.00 7.58 -21.88
CA ASN A 8 12.19 7.07 -20.78
C ASN A 8 12.21 8.04 -19.57
N LEU A 9 11.07 8.65 -19.25
CA LEU A 9 10.91 9.51 -18.07
C LEU A 9 11.15 8.73 -16.77
N GLU A 10 10.79 7.44 -16.73
CA GLU A 10 11.05 6.57 -15.58
C GLU A 10 12.54 6.44 -15.31
N GLN A 11 13.35 6.23 -16.36
CA GLN A 11 14.79 6.08 -16.21
C GLN A 11 15.42 7.37 -15.67
N ILE A 12 14.98 8.53 -16.17
CA ILE A 12 15.45 9.82 -15.68
C ILE A 12 15.06 10.02 -14.21
N ARG A 13 13.83 9.65 -13.84
CA ARG A 13 13.37 9.70 -12.45
C ARG A 13 14.24 8.82 -11.54
N LEU A 14 14.53 7.59 -11.96
CA LEU A 14 15.31 6.62 -11.18
C LEU A 14 16.77 7.04 -11.04
N ASP A 15 17.40 7.52 -12.12
CA ASP A 15 18.83 7.83 -12.15
C ASP A 15 19.16 9.23 -11.62
N GLN A 16 18.25 10.19 -11.83
CA GLN A 16 18.51 11.62 -11.63
C GLN A 16 17.52 12.33 -10.71
N GLY A 17 16.47 11.63 -10.27
CA GLY A 17 15.49 12.14 -9.32
C GLY A 17 14.35 12.95 -9.93
N ALA A 18 13.45 13.40 -9.05
CA ALA A 18 12.19 14.04 -9.40
C ALA A 18 12.38 15.33 -10.22
N ASP A 19 13.27 16.22 -9.79
CA ASP A 19 13.47 17.52 -10.45
C ASP A 19 13.98 17.38 -11.88
N LYS A 20 14.88 16.42 -12.13
CA LYS A 20 15.38 16.13 -13.47
C LYS A 20 14.32 15.48 -14.35
N CYS A 21 13.47 14.63 -13.78
CA CYS A 21 12.31 14.10 -14.49
C CYS A 21 11.35 15.23 -14.90
N ARG A 22 11.06 16.16 -13.99
CA ARG A 22 10.21 17.34 -14.23
C ARG A 22 10.78 18.23 -15.33
N GLU A 23 12.06 18.57 -15.25
CA GLU A 23 12.77 19.37 -16.25
C GLU A 23 12.76 18.70 -17.62
N ALA A 24 13.09 17.41 -17.67
CA ALA A 24 13.10 16.62 -18.90
C ALA A 24 11.72 16.59 -19.58
N PHE A 25 10.66 16.38 -18.80
CA PHE A 25 9.30 16.41 -19.31
C PHE A 25 8.94 17.76 -19.91
N SER A 26 9.18 18.87 -19.18
CA SER A 26 8.86 20.22 -19.66
C SER A 26 9.63 20.58 -20.93
N GLN A 27 10.92 20.23 -21.02
CA GLN A 27 11.71 20.45 -22.23
C GLN A 27 11.21 19.63 -23.41
N LEU A 28 10.85 18.36 -23.19
CA LEU A 28 10.31 17.50 -24.24
C LEU A 28 8.94 18.02 -24.70
N PHE A 29 8.08 18.43 -23.77
CA PHE A 29 6.76 18.94 -24.08
C PHE A 29 6.81 20.23 -24.92
N GLN A 30 7.76 21.13 -24.65
CA GLN A 30 7.95 22.35 -25.47
C GLN A 30 8.34 22.05 -26.93
N ARG A 31 9.06 20.94 -27.17
CA ARG A 31 9.58 20.60 -28.50
C ARG A 31 8.65 19.64 -29.26
N GLU A 32 8.13 18.63 -28.56
CA GLU A 32 7.35 17.52 -29.11
C GLU A 32 6.19 17.15 -28.14
N PRO A 33 5.11 17.97 -28.04
CA PRO A 33 4.04 17.77 -27.05
C PRO A 33 3.39 16.38 -27.09
N TRP A 34 3.06 15.90 -28.30
CA TRP A 34 2.42 14.59 -28.48
C TRP A 34 3.32 13.43 -28.10
N ARG A 35 4.64 13.57 -28.28
CA ARG A 35 5.60 12.56 -27.85
C ARG A 35 5.71 12.53 -26.33
N ALA A 36 5.77 13.71 -25.69
CA ALA A 36 5.76 13.79 -24.23
C ALA A 36 4.51 13.15 -23.62
N ILE A 37 3.32 13.44 -24.17
CA ILE A 37 2.07 12.80 -23.77
C ILE A 37 2.10 11.28 -24.05
N GLY A 38 2.67 10.89 -25.20
CA GLY A 38 2.85 9.49 -25.56
C GLY A 38 3.66 8.70 -24.52
N LEU A 39 4.73 9.28 -23.98
CA LEU A 39 5.52 8.66 -22.91
C LEU A 39 4.73 8.46 -21.62
N MET A 40 3.85 9.40 -21.26
CA MET A 40 2.98 9.25 -20.09
C MET A 40 1.95 8.13 -20.31
N ASN A 41 1.44 8.01 -21.54
CA ASN A 41 0.43 7.02 -21.89
C ASN A 41 0.99 5.61 -22.10
N ASP A 42 2.31 5.44 -21.99
CA ASP A 42 2.96 4.15 -22.08
C ASP A 42 2.51 3.20 -20.95
N SER A 43 2.39 1.92 -21.28
CA SER A 43 2.00 0.88 -20.31
C SER A 43 2.99 0.76 -19.13
N ALA A 44 4.28 1.01 -19.37
CA ALA A 44 5.34 0.95 -18.39
C ALA A 44 5.44 2.21 -17.51
N PHE A 45 4.68 3.26 -17.82
CA PHE A 45 4.60 4.44 -16.97
C PHE A 45 3.98 4.06 -15.62
N THR A 46 4.64 4.47 -14.54
CA THR A 46 4.34 4.06 -13.16
C THR A 46 3.68 5.19 -12.36
N PHE A 47 3.05 4.83 -11.24
CA PHE A 47 2.44 5.80 -10.36
C PHE A 47 3.43 6.81 -9.76
N PRO A 48 4.62 6.43 -9.25
CA PRO A 48 5.63 7.40 -8.80
C PRO A 48 5.95 8.49 -9.83
N CYS A 49 6.10 8.13 -11.10
CA CYS A 49 6.40 9.11 -12.14
C CYS A 49 5.19 9.98 -12.50
N LEU A 50 3.98 9.41 -12.49
CA LEU A 50 2.74 10.18 -12.64
C LEU A 50 2.62 11.24 -11.54
N TYR A 51 2.84 10.83 -10.29
CA TYR A 51 2.76 11.70 -9.12
C TYR A 51 3.76 12.86 -9.18
N ILE A 52 5.03 12.58 -9.52
CA ILE A 52 6.07 13.61 -9.64
C ILE A 52 5.73 14.67 -10.71
N LEU A 53 5.07 14.24 -11.78
CA LEU A 53 4.68 15.09 -12.91
C LEU A 53 3.28 15.72 -12.75
N LEU A 54 2.61 15.52 -11.61
CA LEU A 54 1.24 15.97 -11.40
C LEU A 54 1.09 17.49 -11.55
N GLY A 55 2.04 18.26 -11.02
CA GLY A 55 2.05 19.72 -11.20
C GLY A 55 2.07 20.13 -12.67
N GLN A 56 2.89 19.49 -13.51
CA GLN A 56 2.91 19.78 -14.94
C GLN A 56 1.64 19.30 -15.67
N ILE A 57 1.02 18.20 -15.23
CA ILE A 57 -0.25 17.74 -15.79
C ILE A 57 -1.33 18.82 -15.61
N GLU A 58 -1.36 19.42 -14.42
CA GLU A 58 -2.29 20.48 -14.03
C GLU A 58 -1.97 21.80 -14.77
N GLU A 59 -0.73 22.28 -14.70
CA GLU A 59 -0.27 23.53 -15.32
C GLU A 59 -0.44 23.54 -16.85
N LEU A 60 -0.18 22.41 -17.50
CA LEU A 60 -0.29 22.29 -18.97
C LEU A 60 -1.69 21.85 -19.42
N HIS A 61 -2.62 21.60 -18.49
CA HIS A 61 -3.98 21.14 -18.74
C HIS A 61 -4.07 19.90 -19.66
N ILE A 62 -3.14 18.95 -19.50
CA ILE A 62 -3.01 17.78 -20.41
C ILE A 62 -3.78 16.54 -19.96
N LYS A 63 -4.47 16.58 -18.81
CA LYS A 63 -5.29 15.46 -18.30
C LYS A 63 -6.19 14.83 -19.37
N ARG A 64 -6.86 15.65 -20.20
CA ARG A 64 -7.76 15.19 -21.27
C ARG A 64 -7.09 14.40 -22.40
N HIS A 65 -5.75 14.43 -22.46
CA HIS A 65 -4.94 13.71 -23.45
C HIS A 65 -4.27 12.46 -22.84
N LEU A 66 -4.47 12.22 -21.54
CA LEU A 66 -4.00 11.01 -20.89
C LEU A 66 -4.90 9.83 -21.24
N ASN A 67 -4.34 8.63 -21.20
CA ASN A 67 -5.10 7.39 -21.27
C ASN A 67 -6.02 7.27 -20.04
N GLN A 68 -6.99 6.36 -20.12
CA GLN A 68 -8.00 6.20 -19.07
C GLN A 68 -7.37 5.89 -17.69
N ARG A 69 -6.34 5.04 -17.64
CA ARG A 69 -5.63 4.67 -16.40
C ARG A 69 -5.10 5.92 -15.68
N ASN A 70 -4.30 6.72 -16.38
CA ASN A 70 -3.64 7.87 -15.80
C ASN A 70 -4.62 9.00 -15.50
N ALA A 71 -5.62 9.20 -16.36
CA ALA A 71 -6.65 10.21 -16.15
C ALA A 71 -7.47 9.95 -14.87
N ILE A 72 -7.88 8.69 -14.64
CA ILE A 72 -8.59 8.31 -13.41
C ILE A 72 -7.65 8.36 -12.20
N ALA A 73 -6.39 7.96 -12.34
CA ALA A 73 -5.41 8.08 -11.25
C ALA A 73 -5.25 9.54 -10.78
N VAL A 74 -5.17 10.51 -11.71
CA VAL A 74 -5.17 11.94 -11.37
C VAL A 74 -6.44 12.35 -10.62
N GLU A 75 -7.61 11.85 -11.02
CA GLU A 75 -8.86 12.13 -10.30
C GLU A 75 -8.89 11.55 -8.89
N ILE A 76 -8.38 10.33 -8.71
CA ILE A 76 -8.24 9.70 -7.40
C ILE A 76 -7.33 10.54 -6.50
N ILE A 77 -6.16 10.96 -7.02
CA ILE A 77 -5.22 11.82 -6.27
C ILE A 77 -5.90 13.12 -5.83
N ASN A 78 -6.62 13.77 -6.76
CA ASN A 78 -7.31 15.02 -6.48
C ASN A 78 -8.43 14.86 -5.44
N GLN A 79 -9.13 13.72 -5.42
CA GLN A 79 -10.17 13.43 -4.42
C GLN A 79 -9.59 13.26 -3.01
N ILE A 80 -8.38 12.73 -2.91
CA ILE A 80 -7.68 12.53 -1.64
C ILE A 80 -7.18 13.89 -1.13
N ARG A 81 -6.48 14.66 -1.98
CA ARG A 81 -5.95 15.98 -1.63
C ARG A 81 -7.02 17.04 -1.34
N LEU A 82 -8.14 16.98 -2.06
CA LEU A 82 -9.23 17.96 -1.98
C LEU A 82 -10.59 17.26 -1.82
N PRO A 83 -10.92 16.82 -0.59
CA PRO A 83 -12.20 16.16 -0.32
C PRO A 83 -13.39 17.05 -0.73
N GLY A 84 -14.25 16.52 -1.60
CA GLY A 84 -15.47 17.20 -2.07
C GLY A 84 -15.35 17.98 -3.39
N ALA A 85 -14.18 17.95 -4.06
CA ALA A 85 -13.97 18.66 -5.33
C ALA A 85 -14.41 17.87 -6.59
N ALA A 86 -14.69 16.57 -6.48
CA ALA A 86 -14.94 15.71 -7.63
C ALA A 86 -16.43 15.38 -7.86
N GLU A 87 -16.83 15.35 -9.13
CA GLU A 87 -18.19 14.94 -9.54
C GLU A 87 -18.44 13.44 -9.35
N VAL A 88 -17.40 12.61 -9.53
CA VAL A 88 -17.44 11.15 -9.38
C VAL A 88 -16.63 10.75 -8.17
N ASN A 89 -17.22 10.08 -7.19
CA ASN A 89 -16.49 9.60 -6.01
C ASN A 89 -15.96 8.18 -6.25
N TYR A 90 -14.69 8.05 -6.65
CA TYR A 90 -14.03 6.77 -6.89
C TYR A 90 -13.69 6.00 -5.60
N LEU A 91 -13.82 6.64 -4.44
CA LEU A 91 -13.40 6.12 -3.14
C LEU A 91 -14.58 5.58 -2.31
N ALA A 92 -15.80 6.11 -2.51
CA ALA A 92 -16.95 5.83 -1.65
C ALA A 92 -17.75 4.57 -2.03
N SER A 93 -17.65 4.10 -3.27
CA SER A 93 -18.42 2.94 -3.74
C SER A 93 -17.64 2.17 -4.79
N LYS A 94 -17.91 0.87 -4.89
CA LYS A 94 -17.31 0.01 -5.92
C LYS A 94 -17.58 0.58 -7.31
N GLN A 95 -16.53 1.09 -7.93
CA GLN A 95 -16.51 1.39 -9.35
C GLN A 95 -15.55 0.42 -10.04
N ASP A 96 -16.04 -0.32 -11.04
CA ASP A 96 -15.25 -1.34 -11.73
C ASP A 96 -13.98 -0.76 -12.39
N SER A 97 -14.02 0.52 -12.77
CA SER A 97 -12.87 1.22 -13.36
C SER A 97 -11.81 1.65 -12.34
N ALA A 98 -12.15 1.79 -11.05
CA ALA A 98 -11.24 2.31 -10.03
C ALA A 98 -10.37 1.23 -9.39
N GLN A 99 -10.91 0.02 -9.17
CA GLN A 99 -10.14 -1.07 -8.55
C GLN A 99 -8.80 -1.36 -9.25
N PRO A 100 -8.73 -1.62 -10.57
CA PRO A 100 -7.47 -1.92 -11.22
C PRO A 100 -6.47 -0.76 -11.17
N ILE A 101 -6.97 0.47 -11.07
CA ILE A 101 -6.13 1.68 -11.00
C ILE A 101 -5.58 1.88 -9.60
N LEU A 102 -6.40 1.70 -8.55
CA LEU A 102 -5.94 1.69 -7.17
C LEU A 102 -4.91 0.59 -6.94
N LYS A 103 -5.12 -0.59 -7.54
CA LYS A 103 -4.16 -1.69 -7.49
C LYS A 103 -2.85 -1.33 -8.19
N TRP A 104 -2.91 -0.75 -9.39
CA TRP A 104 -1.71 -0.24 -10.09
C TRP A 104 -0.97 0.86 -9.31
N ILE A 105 -1.70 1.78 -8.67
CA ILE A 105 -1.14 2.81 -7.77
C ILE A 105 -0.34 2.13 -6.66
N LEU A 106 -0.96 1.15 -5.99
CA LEU A 106 -0.35 0.44 -4.87
C LEU A 106 0.87 -0.40 -5.32
N GLU A 107 0.71 -1.22 -6.37
CA GLU A 107 1.74 -2.12 -6.87
C GLU A 107 2.99 -1.38 -7.34
N THR A 108 2.82 -0.28 -8.09
CA THR A 108 3.96 0.47 -8.60
C THR A 108 4.49 1.49 -7.58
N GLY A 109 3.62 2.02 -6.72
CA GLY A 109 4.00 2.98 -5.69
C GLY A 109 4.64 2.37 -4.44
N ALA A 110 4.40 1.09 -4.14
CA ALA A 110 5.02 0.43 -3.01
C ALA A 110 6.49 0.04 -3.28
N VAL A 111 6.92 -0.04 -4.54
CA VAL A 111 8.30 -0.42 -4.93
C VAL A 111 9.31 0.61 -4.40
N GLU A 112 8.99 1.90 -4.58
CA GLU A 112 9.84 3.02 -4.16
C GLU A 112 9.00 4.01 -3.36
N GLU A 113 9.47 4.38 -2.17
CA GLU A 113 8.75 5.37 -1.39
C GLU A 113 9.29 6.77 -1.68
N ILE A 114 8.39 7.63 -2.14
CA ILE A 114 8.59 9.08 -2.15
C ILE A 114 8.21 9.59 -0.75
N PRO A 115 9.15 10.21 0.00
CA PRO A 115 8.93 10.72 1.36
C PRO A 115 8.09 12.02 1.38
N GLU A 116 6.94 12.02 0.71
CA GLU A 116 6.01 13.16 0.70
C GLU A 116 4.71 12.73 1.39
N ASP A 117 4.23 13.53 2.35
CA ASP A 117 3.05 13.18 3.17
C ASP A 117 1.83 12.84 2.30
N ASP A 118 1.56 13.66 1.29
CA ASP A 118 0.53 13.42 0.27
C ASP A 118 0.69 12.06 -0.42
N TYR A 119 1.93 11.67 -0.75
CA TYR A 119 2.19 10.39 -1.41
C TYR A 119 1.85 9.22 -0.48
N GLU A 120 2.24 9.34 0.79
CA GLU A 120 1.95 8.33 1.80
C GLU A 120 0.45 8.18 2.06
N GLU A 121 -0.27 9.30 2.14
CA GLU A 121 -1.73 9.35 2.28
C GLU A 121 -2.44 8.69 1.09
N ILE A 122 -1.99 8.96 -0.15
CA ILE A 122 -2.59 8.33 -1.34
C ILE A 122 -2.46 6.80 -1.28
N MET A 123 -1.29 6.31 -0.84
CA MET A 123 -1.06 4.88 -0.68
C MET A 123 -1.94 4.27 0.42
N GLU A 124 -2.10 4.95 1.56
CA GLU A 124 -2.95 4.51 2.67
C GLU A 124 -4.43 4.47 2.30
N VAL A 125 -4.91 5.48 1.58
CA VAL A 125 -6.28 5.51 1.07
C VAL A 125 -6.49 4.42 0.03
N ALA A 126 -5.52 4.20 -0.87
CA ALA A 126 -5.62 3.13 -1.86
C ALA A 126 -5.75 1.75 -1.20
N VAL A 127 -4.91 1.45 -0.20
CA VAL A 127 -5.01 0.22 0.60
C VAL A 127 -6.37 0.13 1.29
N SER A 128 -6.80 1.22 1.95
CA SER A 128 -8.06 1.25 2.68
C SER A 128 -9.26 1.00 1.78
N VAL A 129 -9.29 1.56 0.58
CA VAL A 129 -10.39 1.36 -0.39
C VAL A 129 -10.34 -0.05 -0.96
N LEU A 130 -9.16 -0.56 -1.37
CA LEU A 130 -9.03 -1.92 -1.89
C LEU A 130 -9.47 -2.98 -0.87
N ILE A 131 -9.09 -2.82 0.41
CA ILE A 131 -9.49 -3.76 1.46
C ILE A 131 -10.96 -3.56 1.85
N ASN A 132 -11.35 -2.35 2.28
CA ASN A 132 -12.65 -2.15 2.93
C ASN A 132 -13.81 -2.06 1.94
N THR A 133 -13.56 -1.53 0.74
CA THR A 133 -14.61 -1.36 -0.26
C THR A 133 -14.62 -2.56 -1.21
N TYR A 134 -13.46 -2.97 -1.73
CA TYR A 134 -13.39 -4.06 -2.71
C TYR A 134 -13.25 -5.45 -2.11
N GLY A 135 -12.72 -5.58 -0.89
CA GLY A 135 -12.41 -6.87 -0.29
C GLY A 135 -11.25 -7.57 -1.00
N ASP A 136 -10.33 -6.80 -1.59
CA ASP A 136 -9.23 -7.32 -2.38
C ASP A 136 -8.16 -7.96 -1.46
N ARG A 137 -8.16 -9.30 -1.40
CA ARG A 137 -7.21 -10.07 -0.60
C ARG A 137 -5.86 -10.26 -1.30
N GLU A 138 -5.78 -10.04 -2.61
CA GLU A 138 -4.55 -10.29 -3.37
C GLU A 138 -3.45 -9.30 -2.99
N ILE A 139 -3.83 -8.13 -2.47
CA ILE A 139 -2.89 -7.09 -2.06
C ILE A 139 -2.32 -7.29 -0.65
N LEU A 140 -2.82 -8.25 0.15
CA LEU A 140 -2.39 -8.42 1.55
C LEU A 140 -0.87 -8.63 1.70
N PRO A 141 -0.19 -9.46 0.88
CA PRO A 141 1.26 -9.62 0.98
C PRO A 141 2.00 -8.30 0.73
N LEU A 142 1.54 -7.51 -0.24
CA LEU A 142 2.13 -6.23 -0.57
C LEU A 142 1.94 -5.20 0.55
N VAL A 143 0.76 -5.18 1.18
CA VAL A 143 0.46 -4.30 2.32
C VAL A 143 1.30 -4.67 3.54
N ALA A 144 1.46 -5.97 3.82
CA ALA A 144 2.33 -6.44 4.89
C ALA A 144 3.78 -5.96 4.67
N GLU A 145 4.35 -6.19 3.48
CA GLU A 145 5.72 -5.71 3.18
C GLU A 145 5.83 -4.18 3.28
N LEU A 146 4.82 -3.44 2.83
CA LEU A 146 4.80 -1.97 2.96
C LEU A 146 4.85 -1.51 4.42
N ILE A 147 4.10 -2.16 5.32
CA ILE A 147 4.12 -1.89 6.76
C ILE A 147 5.55 -2.08 7.32
N PHE A 148 6.17 -3.22 7.04
CA PHE A 148 7.52 -3.49 7.52
C PHE A 148 8.55 -2.54 6.92
N LYS A 149 8.46 -2.25 5.61
CA LYS A 149 9.31 -1.26 4.93
C LYS A 149 9.23 0.12 5.57
N ARG A 150 8.03 0.60 5.91
CA ARG A 150 7.82 1.88 6.60
C ARG A 150 8.35 1.85 8.03
N ASN A 151 8.12 0.78 8.76
CA ASN A 151 8.63 0.60 10.11
C ASN A 151 10.16 0.62 10.17
N ARG A 152 10.84 -0.04 9.21
CA ARG A 152 12.32 0.01 9.10
C ARG A 152 12.83 1.45 9.01
N LYS A 153 12.08 2.32 8.33
CA LYS A 153 12.38 3.75 8.17
C LYS A 153 11.82 4.66 9.28
N GLY A 154 11.08 4.12 10.25
CA GLY A 154 10.47 4.89 11.33
C GLY A 154 9.29 5.76 10.87
N ARG A 155 8.60 5.37 9.79
CA ARG A 155 7.43 6.07 9.26
C ARG A 155 6.13 5.57 9.87
N TYR A 156 5.04 6.32 9.68
CA TYR A 156 3.73 5.99 10.20
C TYR A 156 3.15 4.75 9.50
N ILE A 157 2.65 3.79 10.30
CA ILE A 157 2.11 2.51 9.81
C ILE A 157 0.70 2.23 10.31
N HIS A 158 0.16 3.05 11.22
CA HIS A 158 -1.01 2.67 12.00
C HIS A 158 -2.25 2.47 11.12
N ASP A 159 -2.44 3.31 10.10
CA ASP A 159 -3.60 3.20 9.20
C ASP A 159 -3.47 2.00 8.25
N LEU A 160 -2.26 1.67 7.80
CA LEU A 160 -1.99 0.43 7.06
C LEU A 160 -2.26 -0.81 7.89
N VAL A 161 -1.78 -0.83 9.15
CA VAL A 161 -2.03 -1.93 10.09
C VAL A 161 -3.53 -2.07 10.34
N PHE A 162 -4.22 -0.96 10.60
CA PHE A 162 -5.66 -0.96 10.82
C PHE A 162 -6.41 -1.52 9.60
N ALA A 163 -6.08 -1.07 8.39
CA ALA A 163 -6.67 -1.58 7.16
C ALA A 163 -6.40 -3.08 6.99
N LEU A 164 -5.16 -3.53 7.24
CA LEU A 164 -4.76 -4.93 7.10
C LEU A 164 -5.56 -5.87 8.02
N PHE A 165 -5.71 -5.52 9.31
CA PHE A 165 -6.43 -6.37 10.27
C PHE A 165 -7.95 -6.31 10.12
N ARG A 166 -8.49 -5.23 9.56
CA ARG A 166 -9.94 -5.05 9.37
C ARG A 166 -10.57 -6.07 8.42
N ILE A 167 -9.79 -6.69 7.54
CA ILE A 167 -10.28 -7.72 6.62
C ILE A 167 -10.73 -9.00 7.33
N GLY A 168 -10.23 -9.24 8.55
CA GLY A 168 -10.59 -10.40 9.34
C GLY A 168 -10.12 -11.74 8.75
N ASP A 169 -9.01 -11.74 8.00
CA ASP A 169 -8.49 -12.92 7.31
C ASP A 169 -7.26 -13.50 8.06
N PRO A 170 -7.30 -14.77 8.52
CA PRO A 170 -6.16 -15.41 9.20
C PRO A 170 -4.87 -15.42 8.38
N GLN A 171 -4.93 -15.29 7.05
CA GLN A 171 -3.74 -15.14 6.21
C GLN A 171 -2.88 -13.95 6.62
N VAL A 172 -3.48 -12.87 7.13
CA VAL A 172 -2.75 -11.71 7.66
C VAL A 172 -1.78 -12.12 8.77
N LEU A 173 -2.20 -13.00 9.67
CA LEU A 173 -1.35 -13.48 10.76
C LEU A 173 -0.19 -14.33 10.22
N LYS A 174 -0.44 -15.11 9.16
CA LYS A 174 0.58 -15.92 8.47
C LYS A 174 1.61 -15.03 7.78
N LEU A 175 1.19 -13.95 7.13
CA LEU A 175 2.11 -12.98 6.52
C LEU A 175 2.98 -12.29 7.57
N ILE A 176 2.39 -11.85 8.68
CA ILE A 176 3.13 -11.12 9.73
C ILE A 176 4.14 -12.05 10.44
N VAL A 177 3.78 -13.32 10.71
CA VAL A 177 4.67 -14.22 11.47
C VAL A 177 5.95 -14.57 10.71
N GLU A 178 5.96 -14.49 9.38
CA GLU A 178 7.16 -14.69 8.56
C GLU A 178 8.26 -13.68 8.94
N HIS A 179 7.88 -12.46 9.32
CA HIS A 179 8.82 -11.40 9.72
C HIS A 179 9.45 -11.60 11.10
N ILE A 180 8.96 -12.54 11.92
CA ILE A 180 9.61 -12.92 13.20
C ILE A 180 11.03 -13.46 12.96
N ARG A 181 11.27 -14.07 11.79
CA ARG A 181 12.56 -14.63 11.38
C ARG A 181 13.47 -13.60 10.71
N SER A 182 13.00 -12.36 10.53
CA SER A 182 13.78 -11.32 9.85
C SER A 182 15.11 -11.08 10.56
N SER A 183 16.15 -10.86 9.77
CA SER A 183 17.46 -10.41 10.29
C SER A 183 17.43 -8.95 10.75
N ASP A 184 16.42 -8.18 10.33
CA ASP A 184 16.18 -6.83 10.82
C ASP A 184 15.43 -6.88 12.16
N ALA A 185 16.06 -6.37 13.21
CA ALA A 185 15.50 -6.35 14.55
C ALA A 185 14.19 -5.53 14.64
N LYS A 186 14.00 -4.51 13.79
CA LYS A 186 12.77 -3.72 13.75
C LYS A 186 11.61 -4.54 13.21
N ASP A 187 11.85 -5.39 12.21
CA ASP A 187 10.84 -6.27 11.64
C ASP A 187 10.43 -7.34 12.66
N ALA A 188 11.40 -8.05 13.22
CA ALA A 188 11.14 -9.09 14.20
C ALA A 188 10.40 -8.55 15.44
N LYS A 189 10.74 -7.32 15.86
CA LYS A 189 10.06 -6.62 16.97
C LYS A 189 8.62 -6.26 16.61
N LEU A 190 8.40 -5.60 15.46
CA LEU A 190 7.04 -5.22 15.05
C LEU A 190 6.15 -6.44 14.86
N ALA A 191 6.66 -7.50 14.23
CA ALA A 191 5.90 -8.74 14.07
C ALA A 191 5.48 -9.34 15.42
N ALA A 192 6.39 -9.35 16.40
CA ALA A 192 6.07 -9.84 17.74
C ALA A 192 5.03 -8.96 18.44
N GLU A 193 5.09 -7.64 18.28
CA GLU A 193 4.09 -6.70 18.82
C GLU A 193 2.71 -6.90 18.19
N LEU A 194 2.63 -7.00 16.86
CA LEU A 194 1.37 -7.21 16.13
C LEU A 194 0.72 -8.56 16.43
N LEU A 195 1.52 -9.59 16.73
CA LEU A 195 1.04 -10.94 17.05
C LEU A 195 0.93 -11.21 18.56
N ASN A 196 1.25 -10.22 19.40
CA ASN A 196 1.33 -10.36 20.86
C ASN A 196 2.18 -11.53 21.35
N ILE A 197 3.35 -11.74 20.72
CA ILE A 197 4.33 -12.75 21.11
C ILE A 197 5.29 -12.15 22.13
N ASP A 198 5.12 -12.49 23.42
CA ASP A 198 6.00 -12.06 24.52
C ASP A 198 7.15 -13.03 24.83
N GLU A 199 7.12 -14.21 24.22
CA GLU A 199 7.99 -15.30 24.65
C GLU A 199 9.45 -15.07 24.23
N PRO A 200 10.42 -15.31 25.14
CA PRO A 200 11.83 -15.33 24.78
C PRO A 200 12.13 -16.56 23.91
N GLY A 201 12.95 -16.40 22.87
CA GLY A 201 13.32 -17.52 21.99
C GLY A 201 13.92 -17.05 20.66
N GLY A 202 14.44 -18.01 19.89
CA GLY A 202 14.91 -17.75 18.53
C GLY A 202 13.75 -17.35 17.60
N GLY A 203 14.05 -16.64 16.51
CA GLY A 203 13.02 -16.26 15.52
C GLY A 203 12.33 -17.48 14.89
N GLU A 204 13.08 -18.53 14.59
CA GLU A 204 12.55 -19.76 13.98
C GLU A 204 11.56 -20.47 14.91
N GLU A 205 11.99 -20.77 16.15
CA GLU A 205 11.18 -21.46 17.16
C GLU A 205 9.88 -20.70 17.47
N ARG A 206 9.95 -19.37 17.64
CA ARG A 206 8.76 -18.55 17.88
C ARG A 206 7.79 -18.57 16.71
N CYS A 207 8.31 -18.54 15.48
CA CYS A 207 7.49 -18.61 14.29
C CYS A 207 6.80 -19.98 14.16
N GLU A 208 7.53 -21.09 14.31
CA GLU A 208 6.97 -22.44 14.26
C GLU A 208 5.89 -22.64 15.34
N LYS A 209 6.16 -22.22 16.56
CA LYS A 209 5.19 -22.31 17.67
C LYS A 209 3.92 -21.50 17.39
N TYR A 210 4.06 -20.27 16.89
CA TYR A 210 2.92 -19.44 16.54
C TYR A 210 2.11 -20.04 15.39
N LEU A 211 2.75 -20.60 14.37
CA LEU A 211 2.07 -21.27 13.26
C LEU A 211 1.32 -22.53 13.72
N SER A 212 1.91 -23.33 14.63
CA SER A 212 1.20 -24.47 15.23
C SER A 212 -0.03 -24.01 16.01
N TRP A 213 0.12 -22.99 16.87
CA TRP A 213 -0.99 -22.40 17.60
C TRP A 213 -2.06 -21.86 16.65
N LEU A 214 -1.67 -21.16 15.59
CA LEU A 214 -2.62 -20.60 14.63
C LEU A 214 -3.41 -21.71 13.93
N ASN A 215 -2.75 -22.78 13.46
CA ASN A 215 -3.42 -23.90 12.80
C ASN A 215 -4.42 -24.62 13.72
N GLU A 216 -4.11 -24.74 15.01
CA GLU A 216 -5.01 -25.34 16.01
C GLU A 216 -6.21 -24.45 16.35
N ASN A 217 -6.05 -23.13 16.25
CA ASN A 217 -7.04 -22.16 16.72
C ASN A 217 -7.77 -21.40 15.61
N GLU A 218 -7.36 -21.56 14.34
CA GLU A 218 -7.93 -20.85 13.17
C GLU A 218 -9.48 -20.90 13.11
N PRO A 219 -10.16 -22.04 13.37
CA PRO A 219 -11.63 -22.11 13.33
C PRO A 219 -12.34 -21.28 14.42
N TYR A 220 -11.62 -20.96 15.50
CA TYR A 220 -12.11 -20.25 16.69
C TYR A 220 -11.60 -18.82 16.75
N LEU A 221 -10.81 -18.39 15.76
CA LEU A 221 -10.20 -17.09 15.72
C LEU A 221 -11.23 -16.02 15.33
N TYR A 222 -11.22 -14.92 16.05
CA TYR A 222 -11.95 -13.71 15.69
C TYR A 222 -11.03 -12.50 15.79
N PHE A 223 -11.30 -11.48 14.97
CA PHE A 223 -10.57 -10.22 15.01
C PHE A 223 -11.33 -9.25 15.90
N THR A 224 -10.62 -8.65 16.86
CA THR A 224 -11.23 -7.89 17.97
C THR A 224 -11.71 -6.50 17.55
N GLY A 225 -11.15 -5.96 16.47
CA GLY A 225 -11.33 -4.57 16.06
C GLY A 225 -10.49 -3.56 16.86
N GLU A 226 -9.62 -4.02 17.77
CA GLU A 226 -8.68 -3.14 18.47
C GLU A 226 -7.67 -2.50 17.49
N CYS A 227 -7.24 -1.29 17.81
CA CYS A 227 -6.23 -0.57 17.04
C CYS A 227 -5.38 0.34 17.93
N PHE A 228 -4.30 0.85 17.36
CA PHE A 228 -3.35 1.71 18.07
C PHE A 228 -3.92 3.05 18.55
N GLN A 229 -5.11 3.46 18.10
CA GLN A 229 -5.77 4.67 18.59
C GLN A 229 -6.39 4.46 19.98
N TYR A 230 -6.78 3.22 20.32
CA TYR A 230 -7.48 2.90 21.57
C TYR A 230 -6.61 2.15 22.58
N ALA A 231 -5.53 1.50 22.13
CA ALA A 231 -4.63 0.74 22.99
C ALA A 231 -3.17 0.94 22.56
N SER A 232 -2.26 1.08 23.54
CA SER A 232 -0.82 1.11 23.28
C SER A 232 -0.28 -0.24 22.78
N ARG A 233 -1.02 -1.32 23.03
CA ARG A 233 -0.71 -2.68 22.60
C ARG A 233 -2.01 -3.43 22.26
N PRO A 234 -2.56 -3.21 21.05
CA PRO A 234 -3.81 -3.82 20.63
C PRO A 234 -3.69 -5.34 20.44
N THR A 235 -4.75 -6.05 20.82
CA THR A 235 -4.90 -7.48 20.54
C THR A 235 -5.71 -7.65 19.27
N PHE A 236 -5.06 -7.72 18.10
CA PHE A 236 -5.79 -7.72 16.82
C PHE A 236 -6.63 -8.97 16.56
N ALA A 237 -6.18 -10.13 17.07
CA ALA A 237 -6.87 -11.41 16.93
C ALA A 237 -6.86 -12.18 18.25
N ALA A 238 -7.97 -12.87 18.53
CA ALA A 238 -8.15 -13.66 19.74
C ALA A 238 -8.92 -14.95 19.45
N VAL A 239 -8.85 -15.90 20.37
CA VAL A 239 -9.54 -17.19 20.29
C VAL A 239 -10.82 -17.13 21.12
N ASP A 240 -11.93 -17.54 20.52
CA ASP A 240 -13.18 -17.76 21.24
C ASP A 240 -13.07 -19.07 22.05
N LEU A 241 -12.62 -18.94 23.29
CA LEU A 241 -12.42 -20.06 24.21
C LEU A 241 -13.74 -20.77 24.58
N GLU A 242 -14.86 -20.04 24.61
CA GLU A 242 -16.15 -20.66 24.87
C GLU A 242 -16.57 -21.56 23.73
N ARG A 243 -16.43 -21.08 22.48
CA ARG A 243 -16.72 -21.87 21.29
C ARG A 243 -15.81 -23.10 21.20
N LYS A 244 -14.50 -22.91 21.44
CA LYS A 244 -13.52 -23.99 21.43
C LYS A 244 -13.84 -25.06 22.47
N GLY A 245 -14.08 -24.66 23.72
CA GLY A 245 -14.40 -25.61 24.80
C GLY A 245 -15.71 -26.38 24.59
N ARG A 246 -16.73 -25.78 23.96
CA ARG A 246 -17.99 -26.47 23.64
C ARG A 246 -17.85 -27.53 22.55
N GLU A 247 -16.90 -27.39 21.63
CA GLU A 247 -16.64 -28.37 20.58
C GLU A 247 -15.70 -29.48 21.06
N GLU A 248 -14.67 -29.15 21.84
CA GLU A 248 -13.76 -30.12 22.45
C GLU A 248 -14.44 -30.97 23.54
N GLY A 249 -15.42 -30.39 24.26
CA GLY A 249 -16.22 -31.10 25.27
C GLY A 249 -17.38 -31.95 24.73
N LYS A 250 -17.52 -32.09 23.41
CA LYS A 250 -18.56 -32.92 22.74
C LYS A 250 -18.09 -34.34 22.39
N ILE A 251 -17.08 -34.87 23.09
CA ILE A 251 -16.58 -36.25 22.93
C ILE A 251 -17.23 -37.17 23.98
#